data_AF-A0A259Q2K4-F1
#
_entry.id   AF-A0A259Q2K4-F1
#
_cell.length_a   1.000
_cell.length_b   1.000
_cell.length_c   1.000
_cell.angle_alpha   90.00
_cell.angle_beta   90.00
_cell.angle_gamma   90.00
#
_symmetry.space_group_name_H-M   'P 1'
#
loop_
_entity.id
_entity.type
_entity.pdbx_description
1 polymer ?
#
loop_
_entity_poly.entity_id
_entity_poly.type
_entity_poly.pdbx_seq_one_letter_code
_entity_poly.pdbx_strand_id
1 'polypeptide(L)'
;RAFLAINSLANKPYEARRFKIDQDFLPVGTAPGNGPDLIFEFHDFVIVVEVTLTANSRQEAAEGEPVRRHVADLVSHYGAQSGKPVYGLFIANRIDSNTAETFRIGVWFTQTDDKMRLDIIPVTLVQFKAFFEALFTSGRVEVGLIRELLDLCGGLRPAHEAPAWKHEIQQTFNHRIAAITAMRN
;
A
#
# COMPACT_ATOMS: atom_id res chain seq x y z
N ARG A 1 6.42 9.95 5.29
CA ARG A 1 7.70 10.60 4.87
C ARG A 1 8.36 9.85 3.72
N ALA A 2 8.55 8.52 3.80
CA ALA A 2 9.21 7.70 2.77
C ALA A 2 8.81 8.03 1.31
N PHE A 3 7.51 8.00 0.98
CA PHE A 3 7.05 8.31 -0.38
C PHE A 3 7.29 9.77 -0.81
N LEU A 4 7.20 10.73 0.11
CA LEU A 4 7.49 12.14 -0.19
C LEU A 4 8.96 12.32 -0.61
N ALA A 5 9.87 11.51 -0.06
CA ALA A 5 11.30 11.57 -0.35
C ALA A 5 11.68 11.02 -1.74
N ILE A 6 10.76 10.38 -2.46
CA ILE A 6 10.96 9.96 -3.86
C ILE A 6 10.89 11.15 -4.83
N ASN A 7 10.29 12.27 -4.42
CA ASN A 7 10.19 13.52 -5.19
C ASN A 7 9.64 13.34 -6.63
N SER A 8 8.66 12.45 -6.80
CA SER A 8 8.06 12.10 -8.10
C SER A 8 6.53 12.14 -8.09
N LEU A 9 5.94 12.81 -7.10
CA LEU A 9 4.49 12.90 -6.93
C LEU A 9 3.86 13.86 -7.94
N ALA A 10 2.71 13.47 -8.48
CA ALA A 10 1.85 14.32 -9.29
C ALA A 10 0.89 15.15 -8.43
N ASN A 11 0.39 14.60 -7.32
CA ASN A 11 -0.38 15.37 -6.34
C ASN A 11 0.55 16.19 -5.43
N LYS A 12 0.04 17.28 -4.85
CA LYS A 12 0.89 18.13 -4.01
C LYS A 12 1.23 17.42 -2.70
N PRO A 13 2.46 17.58 -2.15
CA PRO A 13 2.87 16.89 -0.92
C PRO A 13 1.93 17.07 0.29
N TYR A 14 1.24 18.21 0.38
CA TYR A 14 0.29 18.49 1.45
C TYR A 14 -1.09 17.87 1.23
N GLU A 15 -1.43 17.48 0.00
CA GLU A 15 -2.65 16.73 -0.34
C GLU A 15 -2.46 15.21 -0.13
N ALA A 16 -1.21 14.77 0.01
CA ALA A 16 -0.87 13.34 0.11
C ALA A 16 -1.19 12.69 1.48
N ARG A 17 -1.59 13.48 2.48
CA ARG A 17 -1.88 13.00 3.84
C ARG A 17 -3.15 13.63 4.38
N ARG A 18 -3.94 12.84 5.10
CA ARG A 18 -5.22 13.30 5.67
C ARG A 18 -5.11 13.68 7.16
N PHE A 19 -3.95 13.51 7.79
CA PHE A 19 -3.67 13.96 9.16
C PHE A 19 -2.87 15.28 9.20
N LYS A 20 -3.11 16.06 10.26
CA LYS A 20 -2.41 17.32 10.53
C LYS A 20 -0.99 17.07 11.02
N ILE A 21 -0.09 18.02 10.74
CA ILE A 21 1.25 18.07 11.34
C ILE A 21 1.46 19.40 12.06
N ASP A 22 2.41 19.43 12.98
CA ASP A 22 2.94 20.65 13.58
C ASP A 22 4.07 21.28 12.75
N GLN A 23 4.72 22.30 13.32
CA GLN A 23 5.83 23.04 12.72
C GLN A 23 7.12 22.19 12.59
N ASP A 24 7.24 21.12 13.39
CA ASP A 24 8.35 20.15 13.34
C ASP A 24 8.07 18.97 12.39
N PHE A 25 6.98 19.06 11.62
CA PHE A 25 6.49 18.04 10.72
C PHE A 25 6.15 16.71 11.41
N LEU A 26 5.73 16.75 12.68
CA LEU A 26 5.25 15.61 13.44
C LEU A 26 3.72 15.51 13.36
N PRO A 27 3.15 14.30 13.25
CA PRO A 27 1.70 14.11 13.21
C PRO A 27 1.07 14.50 14.56
N VAL A 28 0.02 15.33 14.53
CA VAL A 28 -0.68 15.82 15.74
C VAL A 28 -2.04 15.14 15.97
N GLY A 29 -2.35 14.11 15.19
CA GLY A 29 -3.59 13.33 15.31
C GLY A 29 -3.69 12.27 14.21
N THR A 30 -4.73 11.45 14.28
CA THR A 30 -5.06 10.47 13.24
C THR A 30 -5.73 11.14 12.05
N ALA A 31 -5.76 10.45 10.90
CA ALA A 31 -6.60 10.90 9.79
C ALA A 31 -8.08 10.89 10.20
N PRO A 32 -8.91 11.79 9.64
CA PRO A 32 -10.35 11.71 9.83
C PRO A 32 -10.89 10.42 9.19
N GLY A 33 -11.98 9.90 9.74
CA GLY A 33 -12.73 8.82 9.11
C GLY A 33 -13.20 9.15 7.69
N ASN A 34 -13.76 8.16 6.99
CA ASN A 34 -14.28 8.28 5.62
C ASN A 34 -13.22 8.54 4.53
N GLY A 35 -12.01 8.01 4.71
CA GLY A 35 -11.01 7.96 3.65
C GLY A 35 -9.69 7.42 4.18
N PRO A 36 -8.70 7.25 3.29
CA PRO A 36 -7.44 6.62 3.66
C PRO A 36 -6.54 7.55 4.50
N ASP A 37 -5.48 6.99 5.09
CA ASP A 37 -4.47 7.77 5.79
C ASP A 37 -3.66 8.66 4.83
N LEU A 38 -3.22 8.09 3.71
CA LEU A 38 -2.34 8.74 2.73
C LEU A 38 -2.73 8.35 1.29
N ILE A 39 -2.48 9.28 0.35
CA ILE A 39 -2.70 9.09 -1.08
C ILE A 39 -1.48 9.64 -1.83
N PHE A 40 -0.76 8.77 -2.52
CA PHE A 40 0.37 9.15 -3.36
C PHE A 40 0.02 8.93 -4.82
N GLU A 41 -0.11 10.02 -5.57
CA GLU A 41 -0.36 9.96 -7.01
C GLU A 41 0.96 10.11 -7.74
N PHE A 42 1.25 9.16 -8.63
CA PHE A 42 2.37 9.21 -9.56
C PHE A 42 1.86 9.42 -10.99
N HIS A 43 2.77 9.53 -11.95
CA HIS A 43 2.40 9.68 -13.36
C HIS A 43 1.49 8.52 -13.83
N ASP A 44 1.89 7.27 -13.58
CA ASP A 44 1.23 6.10 -14.16
C ASP A 44 0.31 5.33 -13.22
N PHE A 45 0.26 5.66 -11.93
CA PHE A 45 -0.51 4.91 -10.94
C PHE A 45 -0.72 5.70 -9.64
N VAL A 46 -1.56 5.17 -8.76
CA VAL A 46 -1.85 5.73 -7.44
C VAL A 46 -1.59 4.68 -6.36
N ILE A 47 -1.03 5.09 -5.22
CA ILE A 47 -0.92 4.28 -4.02
C ILE A 47 -1.79 4.90 -2.92
N VAL A 48 -2.76 4.13 -2.45
CA VAL A 48 -3.53 4.40 -1.23
C VAL A 48 -2.85 3.69 -0.09
N VAL A 49 -2.36 4.42 0.91
CA VAL A 49 -1.68 3.80 2.06
C VAL A 49 -2.59 3.88 3.27
N GLU A 50 -2.75 2.73 3.93
CA GLU A 50 -3.47 2.57 5.18
C GLU A 50 -2.50 1.97 6.20
N VAL A 51 -2.40 2.58 7.37
CA VAL A 51 -1.45 2.13 8.41
C VAL A 51 -2.19 1.79 9.68
N THR A 52 -1.82 0.68 10.32
CA THR A 52 -2.45 0.28 11.58
C THR A 52 -1.45 -0.28 12.59
N LEU A 53 -1.75 0.00 13.86
CA LEU A 53 -1.14 -0.69 15.00
C LEU A 53 -2.03 -1.84 15.51
N THR A 54 -3.26 -1.96 15.00
CA THR A 54 -4.19 -3.03 15.36
C THR A 54 -3.61 -4.37 14.91
N ALA A 55 -3.75 -5.39 15.76
CA ALA A 55 -3.21 -6.72 15.54
C ALA A 55 -4.23 -7.82 15.89
N ASN A 56 -3.94 -9.03 15.41
CA ASN A 56 -4.77 -10.23 15.59
C ASN A 56 -6.16 -10.06 14.99
N SER A 57 -7.15 -10.83 15.44
CA SER A 57 -8.51 -10.82 14.88
C SER A 57 -9.20 -9.45 14.90
N ARG A 58 -8.81 -8.55 15.81
CA ARG A 58 -9.31 -7.17 15.83
C ARG A 58 -8.89 -6.37 14.60
N GLN A 59 -7.77 -6.72 13.97
CA GLN A 59 -7.31 -6.08 12.74
C GLN A 59 -8.33 -6.28 11.62
N GLU A 60 -8.92 -7.47 11.52
CA GLU A 60 -9.93 -7.71 10.49
C GLU A 60 -11.20 -6.91 10.75
N ALA A 61 -11.67 -6.91 12.00
CA ALA A 61 -12.86 -6.16 12.38
C ALA A 61 -12.69 -4.65 12.18
N ALA A 62 -11.49 -4.11 12.43
CA ALA A 62 -11.23 -2.67 12.34
C ALA A 62 -10.88 -2.21 10.93
N GLU A 63 -10.13 -3.00 10.17
CA GLU A 63 -9.48 -2.55 8.94
C GLU A 63 -10.05 -3.23 7.68
N GLY A 64 -10.69 -4.40 7.80
CA GLY A 64 -11.08 -5.21 6.65
C GLY A 64 -12.07 -4.51 5.70
N GLU A 65 -13.13 -3.92 6.23
CA GLU A 65 -14.08 -3.12 5.42
C GLU A 65 -13.54 -1.72 5.09
N PRO A 66 -13.07 -0.92 6.05
CA PRO A 66 -12.77 0.48 5.76
C PRO A 66 -11.66 0.64 4.72
N VAL A 67 -10.61 -0.17 4.81
CA VAL A 67 -9.50 -0.16 3.83
C VAL A 67 -10.02 -0.52 2.43
N ARG A 68 -10.85 -1.55 2.31
CA ARG A 68 -11.42 -1.94 1.00
C ARG A 68 -12.29 -0.85 0.41
N ARG A 69 -13.15 -0.23 1.22
CA ARG A 69 -14.01 0.87 0.78
C ARG A 69 -13.19 2.07 0.30
N HIS A 70 -12.20 2.51 1.09
CA HIS A 70 -11.35 3.64 0.71
C HIS A 70 -10.58 3.40 -0.59
N VAL A 71 -10.07 2.18 -0.80
CA VAL A 71 -9.41 1.80 -2.05
C VAL A 71 -10.42 1.77 -3.21
N ALA A 72 -11.61 1.20 -3.01
CA ALA A 72 -12.66 1.15 -4.04
C ALA A 72 -13.15 2.54 -4.47
N ASP A 73 -13.29 3.46 -3.52
CA ASP A 73 -13.66 4.86 -3.78
C ASP A 73 -12.61 5.51 -4.69
N LEU A 74 -11.31 5.28 -4.44
CA LEU A 74 -10.25 5.83 -5.28
C LEU A 74 -10.10 5.11 -6.61
N VAL A 75 -10.31 3.79 -6.69
CA VAL A 75 -10.37 3.07 -7.96
C VAL A 75 -11.45 3.68 -8.86
N SER A 76 -12.63 3.95 -8.30
CA SER A 76 -13.73 4.61 -9.03
C SER A 76 -13.35 6.02 -9.48
N HIS A 77 -12.79 6.82 -8.56
CA HIS A 77 -12.38 8.20 -8.81
C HIS A 77 -11.34 8.30 -9.93
N TYR A 78 -10.22 7.59 -9.78
CA TYR A 78 -9.14 7.63 -10.76
C TYR A 78 -9.47 6.90 -12.05
N GLY A 79 -10.32 5.86 -12.00
CA GLY A 79 -10.85 5.18 -13.17
C GLY A 79 -11.67 6.11 -14.06
N ALA A 80 -12.55 6.93 -13.47
CA ALA A 80 -13.36 7.90 -14.22
C ALA A 80 -12.54 9.11 -14.73
N GLN A 81 -11.51 9.53 -13.99
CA GLN A 81 -10.73 10.73 -14.32
C GLN A 81 -9.56 10.48 -15.27
N SER A 82 -8.84 9.38 -15.09
CA SER A 82 -7.51 9.18 -15.70
C SER A 82 -7.23 7.76 -16.19
N GLY A 83 -7.99 6.76 -15.71
CA GLY A 83 -7.73 5.35 -15.97
C GLY A 83 -6.49 4.79 -15.25
N LYS A 84 -5.87 5.55 -14.33
CA LYS A 84 -4.70 5.09 -13.58
C LYS A 84 -5.05 3.89 -12.71
N PRO A 85 -4.22 2.82 -12.69
CA PRO A 85 -4.35 1.76 -11.71
C PRO A 85 -4.13 2.30 -10.29
N VAL A 86 -4.90 1.77 -9.34
CA VAL A 86 -4.84 2.15 -7.94
C VAL A 86 -4.46 0.92 -7.11
N TYR A 87 -3.39 1.05 -6.34
CA TYR A 87 -2.92 0.03 -5.41
C TYR A 87 -3.26 0.45 -3.98
N GLY A 88 -3.81 -0.47 -3.19
CA GLY A 88 -3.81 -0.35 -1.74
C GLY A 88 -2.50 -0.88 -1.17
N LEU A 89 -1.88 -0.14 -0.25
CA LEU A 89 -0.73 -0.57 0.52
C LEU A 89 -1.10 -0.53 2.00
N PHE A 90 -1.34 -1.70 2.58
CA PHE A 90 -1.72 -1.83 3.97
C PHE A 90 -0.49 -2.16 4.82
N ILE A 91 -0.12 -1.30 5.76
CA ILE A 91 1.10 -1.42 6.56
C ILE A 91 0.76 -1.65 8.03
N ALA A 92 1.26 -2.74 8.61
CA ALA A 92 1.09 -3.02 10.04
C ALA A 92 2.34 -3.63 10.66
N ASN A 93 2.42 -3.70 11.99
CA ASN A 93 3.50 -4.44 12.67
C ASN A 93 3.43 -5.95 12.40
N ARG A 94 2.20 -6.48 12.32
CA ARG A 94 1.90 -7.88 11.98
C ARG A 94 0.63 -7.92 11.15
N ILE A 95 0.59 -8.78 10.15
CA ILE A 95 -0.58 -9.00 9.30
C ILE A 95 -1.33 -10.24 9.78
N ASP A 96 -2.56 -10.05 10.29
CA ASP A 96 -3.49 -11.12 10.59
C ASP A 96 -3.84 -11.91 9.32
N SER A 97 -4.02 -13.22 9.43
CA SER A 97 -4.28 -14.04 8.25
C SER A 97 -5.69 -13.81 7.68
N ASN A 98 -6.68 -13.45 8.49
CA ASN A 98 -8.02 -13.14 7.99
C ASN A 98 -8.03 -11.81 7.27
N THR A 99 -7.30 -10.81 7.78
CA THR A 99 -7.10 -9.53 7.07
C THR A 99 -6.36 -9.71 5.77
N ALA A 100 -5.29 -10.52 5.76
CA ALA A 100 -4.65 -10.88 4.51
C ALA A 100 -5.63 -11.60 3.56
N GLU A 101 -6.49 -12.49 4.05
CA GLU A 101 -7.45 -13.21 3.21
C GLU A 101 -8.50 -12.28 2.60
N THR A 102 -9.03 -11.35 3.38
CA THR A 102 -9.96 -10.31 2.91
C THR A 102 -9.33 -9.48 1.79
N PHE A 103 -8.06 -9.09 1.92
CA PHE A 103 -7.34 -8.36 0.87
C PHE A 103 -6.92 -9.23 -0.31
N ARG A 104 -6.67 -10.53 -0.07
CA ARG A 104 -6.33 -11.50 -1.10
C ARG A 104 -7.49 -11.72 -2.06
N ILE A 105 -8.69 -11.93 -1.51
CA ILE A 105 -9.93 -12.03 -2.29
C ILE A 105 -10.09 -10.76 -3.11
N GLY A 106 -9.88 -9.59 -2.50
CA GLY A 106 -9.75 -8.33 -3.24
C GLY A 106 -10.96 -8.01 -4.10
N VAL A 107 -12.16 -8.39 -3.65
CA VAL A 107 -13.42 -8.11 -4.35
C VAL A 107 -14.20 -7.05 -3.57
N TRP A 108 -14.73 -6.11 -4.33
CA TRP A 108 -15.70 -5.12 -3.91
C TRP A 108 -16.88 -5.12 -4.88
N PHE A 109 -18.07 -4.83 -4.40
CA PHE A 109 -19.25 -4.61 -5.23
C PHE A 109 -19.69 -3.16 -5.08
N THR A 110 -19.93 -2.49 -6.20
CA THR A 110 -20.46 -1.12 -6.20
C THR A 110 -21.92 -1.11 -5.70
N GLN A 111 -22.50 0.07 -5.53
CA GLN A 111 -23.92 0.21 -5.21
C GLN A 111 -24.86 -0.31 -6.33
N THR A 112 -24.32 -0.55 -7.53
CA THR A 112 -25.01 -1.12 -8.70
C THR A 112 -24.72 -2.60 -8.89
N ASP A 113 -24.13 -3.28 -7.90
CA ASP A 113 -23.72 -4.68 -7.91
C ASP A 113 -22.66 -5.02 -8.98
N ASP A 114 -21.92 -4.03 -9.48
CA ASP A 114 -20.80 -4.27 -10.38
C ASP A 114 -19.58 -4.75 -9.60
N LYS A 115 -18.98 -5.84 -10.07
CA LYS A 115 -17.79 -6.42 -9.44
C LYS A 115 -16.55 -5.57 -9.75
N MET A 116 -15.89 -5.11 -8.71
CA MET A 116 -14.60 -4.42 -8.74
C MET A 116 -13.52 -5.30 -8.11
N ARG A 117 -12.36 -5.36 -8.77
CA ARG A 117 -11.15 -5.93 -8.19
C ARG A 117 -10.35 -4.84 -7.49
N LEU A 118 -9.89 -5.13 -6.29
CA LEU A 118 -9.04 -4.28 -5.49
C LEU A 118 -7.65 -4.90 -5.37
N ASP A 119 -6.61 -4.11 -5.61
CA ASP A 119 -5.23 -4.54 -5.48
C ASP A 119 -4.58 -4.02 -4.19
N ILE A 120 -4.92 -4.67 -3.07
CA ILE A 120 -4.45 -4.30 -1.73
C ILE A 120 -3.33 -5.24 -1.31
N ILE A 121 -2.12 -4.71 -1.10
CA ILE A 121 -0.94 -5.48 -0.70
C ILE A 121 -0.67 -5.26 0.80
N PRO A 122 -0.84 -6.29 1.65
CA PRO A 122 -0.48 -6.21 3.05
C PRO A 122 1.03 -6.40 3.24
N VAL A 123 1.68 -5.45 3.88
CA VAL A 123 3.12 -5.49 4.18
C VAL A 123 3.37 -5.17 5.64
N THR A 124 4.39 -5.79 6.21
CA THR A 124 4.84 -5.42 7.55
C THR A 124 5.63 -4.11 7.52
N LEU A 125 5.61 -3.37 8.63
CA LEU A 125 6.43 -2.17 8.79
C LEU A 125 7.93 -2.48 8.60
N VAL A 126 8.38 -3.67 9.02
CA VAL A 126 9.77 -4.11 8.86
C VAL A 126 10.13 -4.31 7.39
N GLN A 127 9.28 -5.02 6.62
CA GLN A 127 9.46 -5.18 5.17
C GLN A 127 9.51 -3.82 4.46
N PHE A 128 8.53 -2.96 4.75
CA PHE A 128 8.44 -1.62 4.18
C PHE A 128 9.70 -0.80 4.47
N LYS A 129 10.13 -0.74 5.74
CA LYS A 129 11.33 -0.02 6.16
C LYS A 129 12.57 -0.52 5.43
N ALA A 130 12.82 -1.84 5.46
CA ALA A 130 14.00 -2.43 4.86
C ALA A 130 14.09 -2.18 3.35
N PHE A 131 12.95 -2.25 2.65
CA PHE A 131 12.90 -1.95 1.21
C PHE A 131 13.24 -0.49 0.91
N PHE A 132 12.63 0.45 1.63
CA PHE A 132 12.92 1.87 1.43
C PHE A 132 14.36 2.24 1.81
N GLU A 133 14.89 1.67 2.90
CA GLU A 133 16.31 1.84 3.27
C GLU A 133 17.24 1.35 2.15
N ALA A 134 16.94 0.21 1.52
CA ALA A 134 17.70 -0.31 0.40
C ALA A 134 17.64 0.60 -0.84
N LEU A 135 16.46 1.14 -1.19
CA LEU A 135 16.31 2.09 -2.30
C LEU A 135 17.16 3.35 -2.08
N PHE A 136 17.09 3.97 -0.89
CA PHE A 136 17.85 5.18 -0.60
C PHE A 136 19.35 4.92 -0.48
N THR A 137 19.76 3.83 0.17
CA THR A 137 21.18 3.51 0.39
C THR A 137 21.89 3.08 -0.91
N SER A 138 21.15 2.55 -1.89
CA SER A 138 21.67 2.23 -3.22
C SER A 138 21.68 3.42 -4.18
N GLY A 139 21.03 4.54 -3.82
CA GLY A 139 20.84 5.69 -4.70
C GLY A 139 19.83 5.44 -5.83
N ARG A 140 19.08 4.33 -5.81
CA ARG A 140 18.13 3.93 -6.86
C ARG A 140 16.69 4.15 -6.42
N VAL A 141 16.33 5.40 -6.17
CA VAL A 141 14.98 5.76 -5.72
C VAL A 141 14.08 5.95 -6.94
N GLU A 142 13.70 4.84 -7.56
CA GLU A 142 12.86 4.83 -8.75
C GLU A 142 11.44 4.35 -8.43
N VAL A 143 10.44 5.14 -8.82
CA VAL A 143 9.02 4.80 -8.61
C VAL A 143 8.64 3.48 -9.31
N GLY A 144 9.27 3.18 -10.45
CA GLY A 144 9.06 1.93 -11.19
C GLY A 144 9.33 0.69 -10.34
N LEU A 145 10.39 0.69 -9.52
CA LEU A 145 10.73 -0.43 -8.64
C LEU A 145 9.65 -0.70 -7.58
N ILE A 146 8.97 0.36 -7.12
CA ILE A 146 7.86 0.24 -6.17
C ILE A 146 6.66 -0.38 -6.86
N ARG A 147 6.31 0.10 -8.06
CA ARG A 147 5.21 -0.45 -8.85
C ARG A 147 5.43 -1.93 -9.17
N GLU A 148 6.61 -2.28 -9.67
CA GLU A 148 6.99 -3.66 -9.96
C GLU A 148 6.87 -4.57 -8.73
N LEU A 149 7.30 -4.09 -7.55
CA LEU A 149 7.16 -4.84 -6.30
C LEU A 149 5.68 -5.10 -5.95
N LEU A 150 4.82 -4.09 -6.10
CA LEU A 150 3.38 -4.21 -5.85
C LEU A 150 2.71 -5.17 -6.86
N ASP A 151 3.07 -5.08 -8.14
CA ASP A 151 2.57 -5.97 -9.19
C ASP A 151 2.95 -7.43 -8.91
N LEU A 152 4.19 -7.69 -8.53
CA LEU A 152 4.65 -9.04 -8.18
C LEU A 152 3.91 -9.60 -6.97
N CYS A 153 3.82 -8.81 -5.89
CA CYS A 153 3.08 -9.22 -4.70
C CYS A 153 1.60 -9.47 -5.01
N GLY A 154 0.98 -8.64 -5.85
CA GLY A 154 -0.40 -8.78 -6.26
C GLY A 154 -0.66 -9.99 -7.16
N GLY A 155 0.28 -10.30 -8.06
CA GLY A 155 0.19 -11.42 -8.98
C GLY A 155 0.23 -12.80 -8.31
N LEU A 156 0.74 -12.89 -7.08
CA LEU A 156 0.86 -14.15 -6.33
C LEU A 156 -0.46 -14.62 -5.69
N ARG A 157 -1.46 -13.73 -5.57
CA ARG A 157 -2.74 -14.00 -4.87
C ARG A 157 -3.52 -15.20 -5.39
N PRO A 158 -3.65 -15.43 -6.72
CA PRO A 158 -4.46 -16.54 -7.23
C PRO A 158 -3.88 -17.92 -6.95
N ALA A 159 -2.56 -18.01 -6.71
CA ALA A 159 -1.85 -19.27 -6.52
C ALA A 159 -1.69 -19.68 -5.04
N HIS A 160 -2.07 -18.82 -4.10
CA HIS A 160 -1.78 -19.00 -2.68
C HIS A 160 -2.98 -18.62 -1.82
N GLU A 161 -3.17 -19.31 -0.70
CA GLU A 161 -4.03 -18.83 0.39
C GLU A 161 -3.30 -17.80 1.25
N ALA A 162 -4.02 -16.99 2.05
CA ALA A 162 -3.44 -15.87 2.78
C ALA A 162 -2.14 -16.16 3.57
N PRO A 163 -2.00 -17.25 4.33
CA PRO A 163 -0.75 -17.54 5.03
C PRO A 163 0.45 -17.72 4.08
N ALA A 164 0.25 -18.46 2.98
CA ALA A 164 1.28 -18.69 1.97
C ALA A 164 1.55 -17.41 1.17
N TRP A 165 0.52 -16.64 0.82
CA TRP A 165 0.66 -15.37 0.12
C TRP A 165 1.50 -14.36 0.93
N LYS A 166 1.29 -14.25 2.24
CA LYS A 166 2.14 -13.43 3.12
C LYS A 166 3.60 -13.88 3.11
N HIS A 167 3.85 -15.19 3.06
CA HIS A 167 5.20 -15.73 2.96
C HIS A 167 5.84 -15.34 1.62
N GLU A 168 5.13 -15.47 0.51
CA GLU A 168 5.62 -15.08 -0.81
C GLU A 168 5.86 -13.57 -0.95
N ILE A 169 5.04 -12.73 -0.30
CA ILE A 169 5.32 -11.29 -0.18
C ILE A 169 6.67 -11.09 0.53
N GLN A 170 6.91 -11.77 1.67
CA GLN A 170 8.19 -11.68 2.37
C GLN A 170 9.37 -12.08 1.48
N GLN A 171 9.24 -13.18 0.73
CA GLN A 171 10.29 -13.62 -0.19
C GLN A 171 10.51 -12.61 -1.32
N THR A 172 9.44 -12.05 -1.87
CA THR A 172 9.52 -11.03 -2.93
C THR A 172 10.27 -9.79 -2.44
N PHE A 173 9.97 -9.31 -1.23
CA PHE A 173 10.70 -8.21 -0.59
C PHE A 173 12.18 -8.55 -0.39
N ASN A 174 12.49 -9.74 0.15
CA ASN A 174 13.87 -10.18 0.37
C ASN A 174 14.67 -10.21 -0.93
N HIS A 175 14.12 -10.81 -1.99
CA HIS A 175 14.76 -10.88 -3.29
C HIS A 175 14.99 -9.51 -3.91
N ARG A 176 13.99 -8.61 -3.81
CA ARG A 176 14.11 -7.25 -4.36
C ARG A 176 15.13 -6.41 -3.60
N ILE A 177 15.16 -6.48 -2.28
CA ILE A 177 16.18 -5.82 -1.44
C ILE A 177 17.59 -6.32 -1.80
N ALA A 178 17.76 -7.63 -1.93
CA ALA A 178 19.03 -8.24 -2.31
C ALA A 178 19.47 -7.77 -3.71
N ALA A 179 18.58 -7.75 -4.69
CA ALA A 179 18.87 -7.28 -6.05
C ALA A 179 19.29 -5.80 -6.07
N ILE A 180 18.57 -4.93 -5.36
CA ILE A 180 18.89 -3.49 -5.26
C ILE A 180 20.28 -3.28 -4.64
N THR A 181 20.62 -4.07 -3.63
CA THR A 181 21.88 -3.93 -2.90
C THR A 181 23.06 -4.53 -3.68
N ALA A 182 22.85 -5.64 -4.39
CA ALA A 182 23.89 -6.33 -5.15
C ALA A 182 24.42 -5.51 -6.34
N MET A 183 23.56 -4.71 -6.99
CA MET A 183 23.95 -3.90 -8.16
C MET A 183 24.82 -2.66 -7.82
N ARG A 184 25.29 -2.55 -6.57
CA ARG A 184 26.26 -1.54 -6.10
C ARG A 184 27.72 -2.02 -6.18
N ASN A 185 27.93 -3.33 -6.36
CA ASN A 185 29.26 -3.94 -6.50
C ASN A 185 29.66 -4.07 -7.97
#